data_AF-A0A7J9CXM7-F1
#
_entry.id   AF-A0A7J9CXM7-F1
#
_cell.length_a   1.000
_cell.length_b   1.000
_cell.length_c   1.000
_cell.angle_alpha   90.00
_cell.angle_beta   90.00
_cell.angle_gamma   90.00
#
_symmetry.space_group_name_H-M   'P 1'
#
loop_
_entity.id
_entity.type
_entity.pdbx_description
1 polymer ?
#
loop_
_entity_poly.entity_id
_entity_poly.type
_entity_poly.pdbx_seq_one_letter_code
_entity_poly.pdbx_strand_id
1 'polypeptide(L)'
;ETTQQEKGDSLAEGYVSELWDFTRVSVTQNSLQELKEIWDQWNDEIKQFFYSSYGDLPYLLDLKVDKHLFRALAQFWNPTYSCFTFGKVDLVPTVEEYTALLRCSKIQVDKAYSKAANVPTFLKKLMNITGMNEQWVAARIKQKGDSKCIPWKNLKDLILAHPDTRKKVDVIG
;
A
#
# COMPACT_ATOMS: atom_id res chain seq x y z
N GLU A 1 -18.21 9.08 27.30
CA GLU A 1 -17.00 9.87 26.93
C GLU A 1 -15.78 9.66 27.85
N THR A 2 -15.83 8.83 28.90
CA THR A 2 -14.73 8.71 29.89
C THR A 2 -13.79 7.51 29.70
N THR A 3 -14.03 6.62 28.73
CA THR A 3 -13.34 5.32 28.64
C THR A 3 -11.91 5.37 28.10
N GLN A 4 -11.45 6.47 27.50
CA GLN A 4 -10.08 6.57 26.96
C GLN A 4 -9.02 7.02 27.99
N GLN A 5 -9.40 7.77 29.02
CA GLN A 5 -8.45 8.27 30.03
C GLN A 5 -7.95 7.20 31.00
N GLU A 6 -8.75 6.17 31.28
CA GLU A 6 -8.40 5.15 32.30
C GLU A 6 -7.32 4.15 31.84
N LYS A 7 -7.07 4.03 30.53
CA LYS A 7 -6.20 2.97 30.00
C LYS A 7 -4.73 3.36 29.74
N GLY A 8 -4.32 4.58 30.09
CA GLY A 8 -2.91 4.98 30.01
C GLY A 8 -2.40 5.32 28.60
N ASP A 9 -3.26 5.27 27.59
CA ASP A 9 -2.95 5.62 26.20
C ASP A 9 -3.22 7.11 25.87
N SER A 10 -3.52 7.92 26.90
CA SER A 10 -3.86 9.34 26.73
C SER A 10 -2.63 10.24 26.79
N LEU A 11 -2.65 11.33 26.02
CA LEU A 11 -1.69 12.43 26.11
C LEU A 11 -1.62 12.98 27.54
N ALA A 12 -0.44 13.47 27.95
CA ALA A 12 -0.28 14.09 29.25
C ALA A 12 -1.27 15.25 29.42
N GLU A 13 -1.88 15.36 30.61
CA GLU A 13 -2.86 16.40 30.91
C GLU A 13 -2.27 17.80 30.65
N GLY A 14 -2.90 18.55 29.75
CA GLY A 14 -2.44 19.88 29.33
C GLY A 14 -1.54 19.91 28.09
N TYR A 15 -1.24 18.77 27.45
CA TYR A 15 -0.53 18.76 26.17
C TYR A 15 -1.35 19.47 25.08
N VAL A 16 -0.74 20.44 24.42
CA VAL A 16 -1.28 21.12 23.25
C VAL A 16 -0.34 20.82 22.10
N SER A 17 -0.84 20.10 21.09
CA SER A 17 -0.04 19.78 19.91
C SER A 17 0.32 21.07 19.17
N GLU A 18 1.60 21.39 19.08
CA GLU A 18 2.07 22.49 18.24
C GLU A 18 1.89 22.09 16.76
N LEU A 19 1.08 22.88 16.05
CA LEU A 19 0.91 22.73 14.60
C LEU A 19 2.21 23.19 13.93
N TRP A 20 3.05 22.23 13.54
CA TRP A 20 4.24 22.50 12.74
C TRP A 20 3.87 23.30 11.48
N ASP A 21 4.76 24.21 11.07
CA ASP A 21 4.63 24.93 9.81
C ASP A 21 4.55 23.93 8.65
N PHE A 22 3.37 23.85 8.05
CA PHE A 22 3.08 23.28 6.73
C PHE A 22 3.87 22.00 6.35
N THR A 23 3.33 20.80 6.63
CA THR A 23 3.93 19.52 6.18
C THR A 23 4.05 19.46 4.66
N ARG A 24 5.27 19.57 4.13
CA ARG A 24 5.59 19.42 2.69
C ARG A 24 5.41 17.97 2.24
N VAL A 25 4.21 17.63 1.78
CA VAL A 25 3.94 16.36 1.11
C VAL A 25 4.20 16.49 -0.39
N SER A 26 5.23 15.81 -0.90
CA SER A 26 5.42 15.60 -2.33
C SER A 26 4.48 14.50 -2.81
N VAL A 27 3.34 14.90 -3.38
CA VAL A 27 2.44 13.94 -4.05
C VAL A 27 2.91 13.77 -5.49
N THR A 28 3.71 12.73 -5.72
CA THR A 28 4.05 12.27 -7.06
C THR A 28 2.95 11.30 -7.51
N GLN A 29 2.11 11.72 -8.45
CA GLN A 29 1.09 10.83 -9.00
C GLN A 29 1.72 9.96 -10.07
N ASN A 30 2.10 8.73 -9.69
CA ASN A 30 2.59 7.76 -10.66
C ASN A 30 1.47 7.41 -11.65
N SER A 31 1.80 7.35 -12.94
CA SER A 31 0.87 6.81 -13.92
C SER A 31 0.70 5.31 -13.68
N LEU A 32 -0.51 4.88 -13.32
CA LEU A 32 -0.87 3.47 -13.19
C LEU A 32 -1.45 2.91 -14.50
N GLN A 33 -1.36 3.67 -15.60
CA GLN A 33 -1.99 3.32 -16.87
C GLN A 33 -1.58 1.93 -17.37
N GLU A 34 -0.28 1.61 -17.32
CA GLU A 34 0.20 0.30 -17.77
C GLU A 34 -0.31 -0.86 -16.88
N LEU A 35 -0.49 -0.62 -15.58
CA LEU A 35 -1.06 -1.61 -14.66
C LEU A 35 -2.56 -1.81 -14.94
N LYS A 36 -3.28 -0.73 -15.25
CA LYS A 36 -4.70 -0.81 -15.66
C LYS A 36 -4.86 -1.60 -16.95
N GLU A 37 -4.02 -1.32 -17.95
CA GLU A 37 -4.04 -2.05 -19.22
C GLU A 37 -3.81 -3.55 -19.03
N ILE A 38 -2.85 -3.93 -18.18
CA ILE A 38 -2.62 -5.34 -17.83
C ILE A 38 -3.85 -5.94 -17.14
N TRP A 39 -4.41 -5.23 -16.16
CA TRP A 39 -5.61 -5.67 -15.44
C TRP A 39 -6.81 -5.86 -16.38
N ASP A 40 -7.01 -4.94 -17.33
CA ASP A 40 -8.11 -5.00 -18.29
C ASP A 40 -7.96 -6.16 -19.28
N GLN A 41 -6.72 -6.53 -19.63
CA GLN A 41 -6.41 -7.68 -20.48
C GLN A 41 -6.64 -9.04 -19.80
N TRP A 42 -6.68 -9.09 -18.46
CA TRP A 42 -6.92 -10.34 -17.74
C TRP A 42 -8.37 -10.80 -17.87
N ASN A 43 -8.53 -12.10 -18.15
CA ASN A 43 -9.83 -12.76 -18.14
C ASN A 43 -10.35 -12.93 -16.69
N ASP A 44 -11.61 -13.34 -16.57
CA ASP A 44 -12.27 -13.46 -15.26
C ASP A 44 -11.59 -14.51 -14.37
N GLU A 45 -11.06 -15.60 -14.93
CA GLU A 45 -10.36 -16.64 -14.17
C GLU A 45 -9.11 -16.09 -13.46
N ILE A 46 -8.28 -15.31 -14.17
CA ILE A 46 -7.08 -14.70 -13.60
C ILE A 46 -7.46 -13.65 -12.55
N LYS A 47 -8.50 -12.86 -12.81
CA LYS A 47 -9.02 -11.88 -11.85
C LYS A 47 -9.55 -12.55 -10.58
N GLN A 48 -10.31 -13.64 -10.70
CA GLN A 48 -10.78 -14.42 -9.55
C GLN A 48 -9.62 -15.00 -8.74
N PHE A 49 -8.60 -15.50 -9.43
CA PHE A 49 -7.38 -15.98 -8.76
C PHE A 49 -6.70 -14.84 -7.96
N PHE A 50 -6.60 -13.65 -8.54
CA PHE A 50 -6.09 -12.48 -7.85
C PHE A 50 -6.93 -12.11 -6.62
N TYR A 51 -8.25 -12.02 -6.75
CA TYR A 51 -9.15 -11.75 -5.62
C TYR A 51 -9.01 -12.78 -4.49
N SER A 52 -8.81 -14.05 -4.82
CA SER A 52 -8.62 -15.11 -3.81
C SER A 52 -7.31 -14.97 -3.03
N SER A 53 -6.26 -14.47 -3.68
CA SER A 53 -4.92 -14.36 -3.10
C SER A 53 -4.68 -13.02 -2.40
N TYR A 54 -5.28 -11.95 -2.93
CA TYR A 54 -4.95 -10.57 -2.60
C TYR A 54 -6.17 -9.71 -2.24
N GLY A 55 -7.37 -10.29 -2.26
CA GLY A 55 -8.61 -9.60 -1.90
C GLY A 55 -8.94 -8.45 -2.86
N ASP A 56 -9.52 -7.40 -2.29
CA ASP A 56 -10.12 -6.26 -3.00
C ASP A 56 -9.10 -5.21 -3.47
N LEU A 57 -7.83 -5.61 -3.47
CA LEU A 57 -6.71 -4.83 -3.94
C LEU A 57 -6.87 -4.10 -5.27
N PRO A 58 -7.44 -4.72 -6.32
CA PRO A 58 -7.49 -4.11 -7.64
C PRO A 58 -8.23 -2.78 -7.65
N TYR A 59 -9.14 -2.55 -6.69
CA TYR A 59 -9.84 -1.28 -6.55
C TYR A 59 -8.90 -0.11 -6.21
N LEU A 60 -7.69 -0.38 -5.68
CA LEU A 60 -6.67 0.66 -5.48
C LEU A 60 -6.19 1.28 -6.79
N LEU A 61 -6.28 0.58 -7.93
CA LEU A 61 -5.90 1.12 -9.24
C LEU A 61 -6.82 2.28 -9.66
N ASP A 62 -8.06 2.28 -9.20
CA ASP A 62 -9.07 3.29 -9.53
C ASP A 62 -9.25 4.36 -8.44
N LEU A 63 -8.52 4.24 -7.32
CA LEU A 63 -8.56 5.22 -6.27
C LEU A 63 -8.05 6.58 -6.75
N LYS A 64 -8.96 7.56 -6.71
CA LYS A 64 -8.60 8.96 -6.90
C LYS A 64 -8.10 9.52 -5.58
N VAL A 65 -6.78 9.51 -5.42
CA VAL A 65 -6.10 10.08 -4.26
C VAL A 65 -6.35 11.59 -4.22
N ASP A 66 -7.11 12.05 -3.22
CA ASP A 66 -7.27 13.47 -2.95
C ASP A 66 -6.01 13.99 -2.25
N LYS A 67 -5.16 14.67 -3.02
CA LYS A 67 -3.92 15.27 -2.52
C LYS A 67 -4.14 16.22 -1.34
N HIS A 68 -5.25 16.95 -1.30
CA HIS A 68 -5.53 17.90 -0.23
C HIS A 68 -5.93 17.16 1.04
N LEU A 69 -6.74 16.11 0.93
CA LEU A 69 -7.10 15.25 2.05
C LEU A 69 -5.86 14.63 2.70
N PHE A 70 -4.97 14.00 1.92
CA PHE A 70 -3.76 13.38 2.47
C PHE A 70 -2.79 14.40 3.07
N ARG A 71 -2.70 15.58 2.48
CA ARG A 71 -1.90 16.70 3.03
C ARG A 71 -2.46 17.15 4.38
N ALA A 72 -3.78 17.23 4.52
CA ALA A 72 -4.43 17.54 5.80
C ALA A 72 -4.20 16.43 6.83
N LEU A 73 -4.44 15.16 6.47
CA LEU A 73 -4.20 14.01 7.36
C LEU A 73 -2.74 13.98 7.86
N ALA A 74 -1.77 14.16 6.95
CA ALA A 74 -0.36 14.19 7.31
C ALA A 74 0.03 15.37 8.23
N GLN A 75 -0.72 16.47 8.18
CA GLN A 75 -0.48 17.63 9.07
C GLN A 75 -0.89 17.34 10.51
N PHE A 76 -1.91 16.50 10.71
CA PHE A 76 -2.42 16.16 12.05
C PHE A 76 -1.90 14.81 12.55
N TRP A 77 -1.12 14.08 11.75
CA TRP A 77 -0.56 12.78 12.15
C TRP A 77 0.45 12.93 13.29
N ASN A 78 0.15 12.28 14.41
CA ASN A 78 1.02 12.22 15.58
C ASN A 78 1.72 10.85 15.62
N PRO A 79 3.01 10.77 15.23
CA PRO A 79 3.71 9.48 15.14
C PRO A 79 3.96 8.82 16.49
N THR A 80 3.99 9.59 17.59
CA THR A 80 4.20 9.06 18.94
C THR A 80 3.02 8.20 19.40
N TYR A 81 1.81 8.61 19.03
CA TYR A 81 0.56 7.96 19.47
C TYR A 81 -0.14 7.21 18.34
N SER A 82 0.40 7.28 17.11
CA SER A 82 -0.18 6.64 15.92
C SER A 82 -1.65 7.03 15.66
N CYS A 83 -1.98 8.31 15.90
CA CYS A 83 -3.32 8.87 15.74
C CYS A 83 -3.28 10.25 15.07
N PHE A 84 -4.43 10.82 14.72
CA PHE A 84 -4.55 12.22 14.28
C PHE A 84 -4.94 13.11 15.46
N THR A 85 -4.13 14.11 15.80
CA THR A 85 -4.38 15.00 16.93
C THR A 85 -4.86 16.38 16.45
N PHE A 86 -6.04 16.80 16.91
CA PHE A 86 -6.65 18.10 16.64
C PHE A 86 -6.80 18.89 17.95
N GLY A 87 -5.74 19.61 18.33
CA GLY A 87 -5.71 20.32 19.60
C GLY A 87 -5.74 19.34 20.78
N LYS A 88 -6.91 19.18 21.42
CA LYS A 88 -7.15 18.28 22.57
C LYS A 88 -7.92 17.01 22.21
N VAL A 89 -8.24 16.80 20.92
CA VAL A 89 -9.02 15.66 20.46
C VAL A 89 -8.11 14.76 19.62
N ASP A 90 -8.09 13.47 19.96
CA ASP A 90 -7.41 12.45 19.18
C ASP A 90 -8.42 11.64 18.36
N LEU A 91 -8.08 11.39 17.11
CA LEU A 91 -8.87 10.60 16.17
C LEU A 91 -8.05 9.40 15.69
N VAL A 92 -8.59 8.22 15.89
CA VAL A 92 -8.09 6.97 15.31
C VAL A 92 -9.19 6.44 14.41
N PRO A 93 -9.16 6.74 13.09
CA PRO A 93 -10.24 6.34 12.21
C PRO A 93 -10.36 4.82 12.19
N THR A 94 -11.60 4.32 12.19
CA THR A 94 -11.86 2.91 11.98
C THR A 94 -11.63 2.54 10.51
N VAL A 95 -11.62 1.25 10.19
CA VAL A 95 -11.45 0.81 8.80
C VAL A 95 -12.60 1.33 7.91
N GLU A 96 -13.81 1.40 8.44
CA GLU A 96 -14.99 1.94 7.75
C GLU A 96 -14.83 3.44 7.47
N GLU A 97 -14.31 4.20 8.43
CA GLU A 97 -14.05 5.64 8.26
C GLU A 97 -12.95 5.89 7.23
N TYR A 98 -11.87 5.10 7.24
CA TYR A 98 -10.85 5.15 6.18
C TYR A 98 -11.45 4.80 4.81
N THR A 99 -12.32 3.80 4.75
CA THR A 99 -12.97 3.38 3.52
C THR A 99 -13.87 4.50 2.96
N ALA A 100 -14.60 5.21 3.83
CA ALA A 100 -15.40 6.37 3.44
C ALA A 100 -14.52 7.56 3.00
N LEU A 101 -13.47 7.89 3.76
CA LEU A 101 -12.53 8.97 3.45
C LEU A 101 -11.82 8.76 2.12
N LEU A 102 -11.39 7.54 1.85
CA LEU A 102 -10.72 7.14 0.60
C LEU A 102 -11.71 6.90 -0.55
N ARG A 103 -13.02 7.01 -0.30
CA ARG A 103 -14.10 6.71 -1.26
C ARG A 103 -13.97 5.31 -1.86
N CYS A 104 -13.56 4.34 -1.03
CA CYS A 104 -13.25 2.97 -1.44
C CYS A 104 -14.34 1.98 -1.02
N SER A 105 -15.61 2.28 -1.32
CA SER A 105 -16.77 1.50 -0.85
C SER A 105 -16.81 0.02 -1.28
N LYS A 106 -15.85 -0.41 -2.11
CA LYS A 106 -15.74 -1.78 -2.63
C LYS A 106 -14.77 -2.67 -1.85
N ILE A 107 -13.94 -2.12 -0.95
CA ILE A 107 -13.01 -2.91 -0.13
C ILE A 107 -13.76 -3.47 1.08
N GLN A 108 -13.73 -4.80 1.24
CA GLN A 108 -14.22 -5.46 2.43
C GLN A 108 -13.14 -5.51 3.51
N VAL A 109 -13.51 -5.16 4.76
CA VAL A 109 -12.60 -5.00 5.91
C VAL A 109 -11.87 -6.31 6.27
N ASP A 110 -12.51 -7.46 6.06
CA ASP A 110 -11.99 -8.81 6.34
C ASP A 110 -11.03 -9.33 5.26
N LYS A 111 -10.94 -8.64 4.11
CA LYS A 111 -10.08 -9.01 2.97
C LYS A 111 -8.87 -8.09 2.80
N ALA A 112 -8.69 -7.14 3.71
CA ALA A 112 -7.55 -6.22 3.71
C ALA A 112 -6.29 -6.91 4.25
N TYR A 113 -5.57 -7.60 3.36
CA TYR A 113 -4.15 -7.91 3.42
C TYR A 113 -3.52 -8.41 4.73
N SER A 114 -3.20 -9.71 4.74
CA SER A 114 -2.22 -10.30 5.66
C SER A 114 -0.81 -10.28 5.05
N LYS A 115 0.11 -9.50 5.64
CA LYS A 115 1.55 -9.55 5.29
C LYS A 115 2.19 -10.81 5.89
N ALA A 116 2.78 -11.67 5.05
CA ALA A 116 3.53 -12.82 5.54
C ALA A 116 4.77 -12.40 6.36
N ALA A 117 4.97 -13.00 7.52
CA ALA A 117 5.97 -12.62 8.53
C ALA A 117 7.44 -12.95 8.19
N ASN A 118 7.69 -13.64 7.07
CA ASN A 118 9.04 -14.01 6.66
C ASN A 118 9.60 -12.99 5.68
N VAL A 119 10.73 -12.37 6.01
CA VAL A 119 11.45 -11.46 5.10
C VAL A 119 12.66 -12.21 4.51
N PRO A 120 12.48 -13.03 3.45
CA PRO A 120 13.60 -13.54 2.69
C PRO A 120 14.40 -12.37 2.09
N THR A 121 15.67 -12.62 1.78
CA THR A 121 16.51 -11.63 1.08
C THR A 121 15.82 -11.15 -0.19
N PHE A 122 16.07 -9.90 -0.60
CA PHE A 122 15.45 -9.30 -1.79
C PHE A 122 15.54 -10.20 -3.03
N LEU A 123 16.71 -10.82 -3.24
CA LEU A 123 16.94 -11.75 -4.34
C LEU A 123 16.07 -13.01 -4.24
N LYS A 124 16.00 -13.64 -3.06
CA LYS A 124 15.17 -14.84 -2.83
C LYS A 124 13.68 -14.52 -2.96
N LYS A 125 13.25 -13.33 -2.49
CA LYS A 125 11.87 -12.86 -2.68
C LYS A 125 11.53 -12.72 -4.16
N LEU A 126 12.42 -12.12 -4.95
CA LEU A 126 12.22 -11.97 -6.39
C LEU A 126 12.20 -13.30 -7.13
N MET A 127 13.08 -14.25 -6.79
CA MET A 127 13.03 -15.60 -7.37
C MET A 127 11.69 -16.28 -7.08
N ASN A 128 11.19 -16.17 -5.84
CA ASN A 128 9.92 -16.77 -5.46
C ASN A 128 8.74 -16.16 -6.22
N ILE A 129 8.69 -14.83 -6.33
CA ILE A 129 7.61 -14.10 -7.00
C ILE A 129 7.65 -14.34 -8.52
N THR A 130 8.84 -14.19 -9.13
CA THR A 130 8.99 -14.28 -10.59
C THR A 130 9.06 -15.71 -11.11
N GLY A 131 9.37 -16.69 -10.26
CA GLY A 131 9.66 -18.06 -10.68
C GLY A 131 11.01 -18.22 -11.41
N MET A 132 11.82 -17.16 -11.47
CA MET A 132 13.08 -17.15 -12.22
C MET A 132 14.26 -17.61 -11.35
N ASN A 133 15.30 -18.13 -12.00
CA ASN A 133 16.53 -18.52 -11.32
C ASN A 133 17.35 -17.31 -10.85
N GLU A 134 18.30 -17.57 -9.95
CA GLU A 134 19.15 -16.54 -9.36
C GLU A 134 19.94 -15.74 -10.41
N GLN A 135 20.49 -16.40 -11.43
CA GLN A 135 21.27 -15.75 -12.48
C GLN A 135 20.44 -14.73 -13.26
N TRP A 136 19.20 -15.09 -13.62
CA TRP A 136 18.29 -14.20 -14.34
C TRP A 136 17.92 -12.97 -13.51
N VAL A 137 17.67 -13.17 -12.22
CA VAL A 137 17.28 -12.11 -11.27
C VAL A 137 18.48 -11.19 -10.99
N ALA A 138 19.63 -11.76 -10.64
CA ALA A 138 20.85 -11.02 -10.34
C ALA A 138 21.29 -10.13 -11.52
N ALA A 139 21.19 -10.64 -12.76
CA ALA A 139 21.55 -9.88 -13.96
C ALA A 139 20.64 -8.66 -14.24
N ARG A 140 19.46 -8.60 -13.61
CA ARG A 140 18.44 -7.57 -13.86
C ARG A 140 18.22 -6.62 -12.69
N ILE A 141 18.79 -6.92 -11.52
CA ILE A 141 18.80 -6.01 -10.39
C ILE A 141 19.71 -4.82 -10.71
N LYS A 142 19.18 -3.63 -10.49
CA LYS A 142 19.90 -2.36 -10.57
C LYS A 142 19.86 -1.64 -9.23
N GLN A 143 20.90 -0.87 -8.94
CA GLN A 143 20.94 0.02 -7.79
C GLN A 143 20.33 1.37 -8.18
N LYS A 144 19.40 1.87 -7.36
CA LYS A 144 18.78 3.19 -7.49
C LYS A 144 18.86 3.88 -6.12
N GLY A 145 19.86 4.75 -5.96
CA GLY A 145 20.24 5.27 -4.65
C GLY A 145 20.66 4.12 -3.72
N ASP A 146 20.10 4.08 -2.51
CA ASP A 146 20.38 3.03 -1.53
C ASP A 146 19.56 1.75 -1.73
N SER A 147 18.65 1.75 -2.72
CA SER A 147 17.72 0.64 -2.96
C SER A 147 18.13 -0.24 -4.14
N LYS A 148 17.97 -1.56 -4.00
CA LYS A 148 18.00 -2.52 -5.11
C LYS A 148 16.62 -2.59 -5.76
N CYS A 149 16.56 -2.50 -7.09
CA CYS A 149 15.31 -2.51 -7.86
C CYS A 149 15.43 -3.32 -9.14
N ILE A 150 14.31 -3.77 -9.70
CA ILE A 150 14.24 -4.33 -11.07
C ILE A 150 13.52 -3.31 -11.96
N PRO A 151 14.02 -3.03 -13.19
CA PRO A 151 13.33 -2.17 -14.15
C PRO A 151 11.91 -2.67 -14.46
N TRP A 152 10.94 -1.75 -14.47
CA TRP A 152 9.53 -2.06 -14.76
C TRP A 152 9.34 -2.84 -16.06
N LYS A 153 10.06 -2.47 -17.14
CA LYS A 153 10.02 -3.18 -18.43
C LYS A 153 10.25 -4.69 -18.27
N ASN A 154 11.21 -5.09 -17.44
CA ASN A 154 11.52 -6.50 -17.23
C ASN A 154 10.40 -7.23 -16.49
N LEU A 155 9.72 -6.55 -15.56
CA LEU A 155 8.58 -7.11 -14.84
C LEU A 155 7.35 -7.18 -15.75
N LYS A 156 7.11 -6.16 -16.57
CA LYS A 156 6.02 -6.13 -17.54
C LYS A 156 6.13 -7.25 -18.57
N ASP A 157 7.31 -7.42 -19.17
CA ASP A 157 7.57 -8.50 -20.12
C ASP A 157 7.31 -9.87 -19.48
N LEU A 158 7.68 -10.03 -18.20
CA LEU A 158 7.39 -11.23 -17.43
C LEU A 158 5.89 -11.43 -17.24
N ILE A 159 5.15 -10.43 -16.73
CA ILE A 159 3.70 -10.52 -16.51
C ILE A 159 2.97 -10.91 -17.79
N LEU A 160 3.36 -10.34 -18.94
CA LEU A 160 2.69 -10.59 -20.22
C LEU A 160 3.00 -11.99 -20.76
N ALA A 161 4.25 -12.45 -20.65
CA ALA A 161 4.72 -13.69 -21.28
C ALA A 161 4.72 -14.93 -20.36
N HIS A 162 4.51 -14.79 -19.05
CA HIS A 162 4.69 -15.91 -18.12
C HIS A 162 3.68 -17.04 -18.39
N PRO A 163 4.12 -18.31 -18.53
CA PRO A 163 3.22 -19.43 -18.80
C PRO A 163 2.34 -19.78 -17.58
N ASP A 164 2.89 -19.61 -16.36
CA ASP A 164 2.16 -19.80 -15.10
C ASP A 164 1.38 -18.53 -14.71
N THR A 165 0.05 -18.65 -14.68
CA THR A 165 -0.88 -17.61 -14.24
C THR A 165 -0.63 -17.14 -12.81
N ARG A 166 -0.25 -18.03 -11.90
CA ARG A 166 0.02 -17.67 -10.51
C ARG A 166 1.19 -16.69 -10.43
N LYS A 167 2.24 -16.93 -11.20
CA LYS A 167 3.39 -16.03 -11.27
C LYS A 167 3.08 -14.69 -11.93
N LYS A 168 2.13 -14.63 -12.87
CA LYS A 168 1.64 -13.35 -13.42
C LYS A 168 1.02 -12.47 -12.33
N VAL A 169 0.21 -13.09 -11.48
CA VAL A 169 -0.51 -12.44 -10.38
C VAL A 169 0.45 -12.06 -9.24
N ASP A 170 1.35 -12.96 -8.87
CA ASP A 170 2.31 -12.76 -7.77
C ASP A 170 3.27 -11.58 -8.03
N VAL A 171 3.55 -11.24 -9.30
CA VAL A 171 4.44 -10.12 -9.64
C VAL A 171 3.77 -8.75 -9.39
N ILE A 172 2.44 -8.70 -9.40
CA ILE A 172 1.66 -7.46 -9.20
C ILE A 172 1.25 -7.27 -7.73
N GLY A 173 0.92 -8.34 -6.99
CA GLY A 173 0.44 -8.28 -5.61
C GLY A 173 1.52 -8.46 -4.54
#